data_AF-A0A924IH53-F1
#
_entry.id   AF-A0A924IH53-F1
#
_cell.length_a   1.000
_cell.length_b   1.000
_cell.length_c   1.000
_cell.angle_alpha   90.00
_cell.angle_beta   90.00
_cell.angle_gamma   90.00
#
_symmetry.space_group_name_H-M   'P 1'
#
loop_
_entity.id
_entity.type
_entity.pdbx_description
1 polymer ?
#
loop_
_entity_poly.entity_id
_entity_poly.type
_entity_poly.pdbx_seq_one_letter_code
_entity_poly.pdbx_strand_id
1 'polypeptide(L)'
;MVEKNTKDVGPTDWQGRLTKAQRYRRSAEKLAYFDDGEDDADGIMITVIQSAIAYGDALTMKFKQKKGQDHQSQARLIKEALGREASADQVKRFGDILSSKSESAYGHRLIRLVDALAAVEQLKRVAMWAEGLLKV
;
A
#
# COMPACT_ATOMS: atom_id res chain seq x y z
N MET A 1 -6.57 -25.22 -11.43
CA MET A 1 -7.46 -24.03 -11.37
C MET A 1 -6.59 -22.77 -11.25
N VAL A 2 -6.69 -21.92 -12.28
CA VAL A 2 -6.33 -20.48 -12.40
C VAL A 2 -5.17 -19.90 -11.57
N GLU A 3 -3.98 -19.81 -12.18
CA GLU A 3 -2.84 -18.94 -11.77
C GLU A 3 -2.89 -17.54 -12.42
N LYS A 4 -4.07 -17.05 -12.88
CA LYS A 4 -4.19 -15.77 -13.62
C LYS A 4 -4.37 -14.53 -12.73
N ASN A 5 -3.46 -14.25 -11.79
CA ASN A 5 -3.51 -12.95 -11.08
C ASN A 5 -2.16 -12.33 -10.73
N THR A 6 -1.09 -12.81 -11.36
CA THR A 6 0.26 -12.26 -11.20
C THR A 6 0.98 -12.13 -12.53
N LYS A 7 1.86 -11.13 -12.65
CA LYS A 7 2.78 -10.98 -13.79
C LYS A 7 4.22 -11.12 -13.32
N ASP A 8 5.06 -11.77 -14.13
CA ASP A 8 6.50 -11.81 -13.91
C ASP A 8 7.14 -10.45 -14.19
N VAL A 9 8.22 -10.15 -13.48
CA VAL A 9 8.92 -8.85 -13.56
C VAL A 9 10.43 -9.02 -13.55
N GLY A 10 11.15 -8.01 -14.03
CA GLY A 10 12.60 -7.96 -13.99
C GLY A 10 13.15 -7.85 -12.56
N PRO A 11 14.40 -8.28 -12.31
CA PRO A 11 14.99 -8.35 -10.97
C PRO A 11 15.19 -6.98 -10.30
N THR A 12 15.12 -5.88 -11.06
CA THR A 12 15.29 -4.51 -10.60
C THR A 12 13.99 -3.67 -10.65
N ASP A 13 12.88 -4.24 -11.11
CA ASP A 13 11.63 -3.50 -11.26
C ASP A 13 11.06 -3.04 -9.90
N TRP A 14 11.44 -3.72 -8.82
CA TRP A 14 11.03 -3.38 -7.45
C TRP A 14 11.54 -2.01 -6.99
N GLN A 15 12.70 -1.54 -7.47
CA GLN A 15 13.27 -0.24 -7.08
C GLN A 15 12.41 0.93 -7.60
N GLY A 16 11.93 0.80 -8.84
CA GLY A 16 11.01 1.79 -9.42
C GLY A 16 9.68 1.84 -8.66
N ARG A 17 9.19 0.69 -8.19
CA ARG A 17 7.99 0.61 -7.33
C ARG A 17 8.21 1.21 -5.96
N LEU A 18 9.34 0.92 -5.31
CA LEU A 18 9.69 1.52 -4.04
C LEU A 18 9.76 3.05 -4.15
N THR A 19 10.40 3.57 -5.20
CA THR A 19 10.48 5.02 -5.45
C THR A 19 9.09 5.65 -5.58
N LYS A 20 8.16 4.99 -6.28
CA LYS A 20 6.77 5.44 -6.38
C LYS A 20 6.06 5.39 -5.02
N ALA A 21 6.22 4.30 -4.27
CA ALA A 21 5.62 4.13 -2.96
C ALA A 21 6.00 5.26 -1.99
N GLN A 22 7.30 5.57 -1.94
CA GLN A 22 7.85 6.66 -1.14
C GLN A 22 7.34 8.04 -1.57
N ARG A 23 7.21 8.28 -2.89
CA ARG A 23 6.65 9.53 -3.40
C ARG A 23 5.19 9.69 -3.01
N TYR A 24 4.38 8.64 -3.17
CA TYR A 24 2.98 8.68 -2.74
C TYR A 24 2.84 8.88 -1.23
N ARG A 25 3.68 8.20 -0.41
CA ARG A 25 3.66 8.43 1.04
C ARG A 25 3.92 9.90 1.39
N ARG A 26 4.98 10.49 0.81
CA ARG A 26 5.27 11.92 1.01
C ARG A 26 4.14 12.83 0.52
N SER A 27 3.47 12.49 -0.57
CA SER A 27 2.30 13.23 -1.04
C SER A 27 1.13 13.13 -0.07
N ALA A 28 0.83 11.93 0.45
CA ALA A 28 -0.23 11.72 1.44
C ALA A 28 0.05 12.50 2.74
N GLU A 29 1.30 12.49 3.21
CA GLU A 29 1.74 13.28 4.37
C GLU A 29 1.58 14.78 4.14
N LYS A 30 1.90 15.28 2.94
CA LYS A 30 1.71 16.69 2.59
C LYS A 30 0.24 17.08 2.49
N LEU A 31 -0.58 16.27 1.83
CA LEU A 31 -2.02 16.51 1.74
C LEU A 31 -2.62 16.59 3.14
N ALA A 32 -2.36 15.59 3.98
CA ALA A 32 -2.78 15.56 5.38
C ALA A 32 -2.29 16.76 6.22
N TYR A 33 -1.11 17.30 5.92
CA TYR A 33 -0.55 18.43 6.65
C TYR A 33 -1.21 19.77 6.28
N PHE A 34 -1.62 19.93 5.02
CA PHE A 34 -2.20 21.17 4.51
C PHE A 34 -3.73 21.17 4.47
N ASP A 35 -4.36 20.04 4.78
CA ASP A 35 -5.82 19.90 4.83
C ASP A 35 -6.40 20.71 5.99
N ASP A 36 -7.38 21.57 5.70
CA ASP A 36 -8.10 22.40 6.67
C ASP A 36 -9.42 21.76 7.15
N GLY A 37 -9.78 20.60 6.59
CA GLY A 37 -10.99 19.85 6.89
C GLY A 37 -12.27 20.41 6.27
N GLU A 38 -12.17 21.36 5.32
CA GLU A 38 -13.33 21.90 4.61
C GLU A 38 -13.81 20.97 3.48
N ASP A 39 -12.88 20.25 2.85
CA ASP A 39 -13.13 19.29 1.77
C ASP A 39 -13.20 17.83 2.27
N ASP A 40 -13.63 16.92 1.40
CA ASP A 40 -13.52 15.49 1.67
C ASP A 40 -12.07 15.01 1.65
N ALA A 41 -11.79 13.97 2.44
CA ALA A 41 -10.43 13.44 2.58
C ALA A 41 -10.09 12.35 1.55
N ASP A 42 -10.84 12.26 0.44
CA ASP A 42 -10.68 11.19 -0.54
C ASP A 42 -9.31 11.26 -1.23
N GLY A 43 -8.82 12.48 -1.48
CA GLY A 43 -7.49 12.71 -2.06
C GLY A 43 -6.35 12.13 -1.19
N ILE A 44 -6.45 12.29 0.13
CA ILE A 44 -5.50 11.70 1.08
C ILE A 44 -5.59 10.18 1.01
N MET A 45 -6.80 9.61 1.09
CA MET A 45 -7.00 8.17 1.11
C MET A 45 -6.55 7.47 -0.16
N ILE A 46 -6.93 8.01 -1.33
CA ILE A 46 -6.49 7.48 -2.62
C ILE A 46 -4.95 7.45 -2.67
N THR A 47 -4.30 8.52 -2.21
CA THR A 47 -2.83 8.59 -2.20
C THR A 47 -2.21 7.58 -1.23
N VAL A 48 -2.81 7.38 -0.05
CA VAL A 48 -2.41 6.35 0.92
C VAL A 48 -2.47 4.95 0.30
N ILE A 49 -3.59 4.64 -0.35
CA ILE A 49 -3.82 3.33 -0.99
C ILE A 49 -2.82 3.10 -2.12
N GLN A 50 -2.55 4.10 -2.97
CA GLN A 50 -1.57 3.97 -4.05
C GLN A 50 -0.15 3.74 -3.50
N SER A 51 0.20 4.37 -2.38
CA SER A 51 1.46 4.12 -1.69
C SER A 51 1.54 2.67 -1.18
N ALA A 52 0.51 2.19 -0.48
CA ALA A 52 0.44 0.82 0.01
C ALA A 52 0.58 -0.20 -1.14
N ILE A 53 -0.20 -0.05 -2.22
CA ILE A 53 -0.10 -0.93 -3.40
C ILE A 53 1.33 -0.94 -3.96
N ALA A 54 1.99 0.22 -4.05
CA ALA A 54 3.34 0.30 -4.57
C ALA A 54 4.38 -0.36 -3.64
N TYR A 55 4.23 -0.25 -2.32
CA TYR A 55 5.07 -0.99 -1.35
C TYR A 55 4.86 -2.49 -1.46
N GLY A 56 3.61 -2.95 -1.54
CA GLY A 56 3.29 -4.36 -1.71
C GLY A 56 3.87 -4.93 -3.01
N ASP A 57 3.75 -4.19 -4.12
CA ASP A 57 4.38 -4.55 -5.39
C ASP A 57 5.90 -4.64 -5.25
N ALA A 58 6.56 -3.67 -4.60
CA ALA A 58 8.01 -3.71 -4.41
C ALA A 58 8.45 -4.97 -3.63
N LEU A 59 7.74 -5.33 -2.55
CA LEU A 59 8.01 -6.54 -1.77
C LEU A 59 7.83 -7.81 -2.62
N THR A 60 6.70 -7.97 -3.31
CA THR A 60 6.44 -9.19 -4.08
C THR A 60 7.37 -9.31 -5.29
N MET A 61 7.72 -8.19 -5.93
CA MET A 61 8.68 -8.17 -7.03
C MET A 61 10.09 -8.56 -6.54
N LYS A 62 10.56 -8.02 -5.41
CA LYS A 62 11.91 -8.34 -4.91
C LYS A 62 12.04 -9.80 -4.48
N PHE A 63 11.06 -10.32 -3.73
CA PHE A 63 11.19 -11.62 -3.07
C PHE A 63 10.56 -12.78 -3.86
N LYS A 64 9.67 -12.50 -4.82
CA LYS A 64 8.99 -13.54 -5.62
C LYS A 64 9.04 -13.29 -7.12
N GLN A 65 9.60 -12.16 -7.58
CA GLN A 65 9.60 -11.73 -9.00
C GLN A 65 8.19 -11.69 -9.61
N LYS A 66 7.17 -11.51 -8.77
CA LYS A 66 5.77 -11.46 -9.16
C LYS A 66 5.14 -10.15 -8.73
N LYS A 67 4.27 -9.63 -9.59
CA LYS A 67 3.41 -8.49 -9.28
C LYS A 67 1.96 -8.93 -9.26
N GLY A 68 1.23 -8.61 -8.20
CA GLY A 68 -0.21 -8.79 -8.15
C GLY A 68 -0.92 -7.93 -9.20
N GLN A 69 -1.93 -8.49 -9.87
CA GLN A 69 -2.80 -7.72 -10.76
C GLN A 69 -4.03 -7.18 -10.02
N ASP A 70 -4.39 -7.80 -8.90
CA ASP A 70 -5.46 -7.38 -8.03
C ASP A 70 -4.93 -7.06 -6.62
N HIS A 71 -5.29 -5.88 -6.13
CA HIS A 71 -4.97 -5.38 -4.80
C HIS A 71 -5.57 -6.26 -3.69
N GLN A 72 -6.73 -6.91 -3.91
CA GLN A 72 -7.30 -7.82 -2.91
C GLN A 72 -6.41 -9.04 -2.64
N SER A 73 -5.65 -9.48 -3.64
CA SER A 73 -4.71 -10.61 -3.51
C SER A 73 -3.37 -10.22 -2.89
N GLN A 74 -3.10 -8.92 -2.72
CA GLN A 74 -1.75 -8.42 -2.46
C GLN A 74 -1.24 -8.77 -1.05
N ALA A 75 -2.09 -8.75 -0.03
CA ALA A 75 -1.71 -9.19 1.33
C ALA A 75 -1.30 -10.67 1.38
N ARG A 76 -2.02 -11.53 0.63
CA ARG A 76 -1.69 -12.94 0.48
C ARG A 76 -0.36 -13.11 -0.27
N LEU A 77 -0.16 -12.40 -1.38
CA LEU A 77 1.08 -12.46 -2.15
C LEU A 77 2.30 -12.03 -1.33
N ILE A 78 2.15 -11.02 -0.46
CA ILE A 78 3.21 -10.58 0.46
C ILE A 78 3.56 -11.71 1.46
N LYS A 79 2.56 -12.37 2.06
CA LYS A 79 2.80 -13.53 2.94
C LYS A 79 3.55 -14.64 2.21
N GLU A 80 3.12 -14.97 1.00
CA GLU A 80 3.77 -16.00 0.19
C GLU A 80 5.20 -15.60 -0.23
N ALA A 81 5.46 -14.32 -0.50
CA ALA A 81 6.77 -13.83 -0.91
C ALA A 81 7.77 -13.77 0.25
N LEU A 82 7.34 -13.36 1.44
CA LEU A 82 8.22 -13.16 2.60
C LEU A 82 8.32 -14.39 3.51
N GLY A 83 7.35 -15.31 3.45
CA GLY A 83 7.33 -16.50 4.29
C GLY A 83 7.41 -16.16 5.78
N ARG A 84 8.47 -16.64 6.46
CA ARG A 84 8.69 -16.40 7.89
C ARG A 84 9.06 -14.95 8.24
N GLU A 85 9.51 -14.16 7.27
CA GLU A 85 9.82 -12.74 7.48
C GLU A 85 8.58 -11.84 7.41
N ALA A 86 7.42 -12.40 7.04
CA ALA A 86 6.16 -11.68 7.05
C ALA A 86 5.68 -11.41 8.48
N SER A 87 5.80 -10.17 8.96
CA SER A 87 5.11 -9.76 10.18
C SER A 87 3.60 -9.84 9.97
N ALA A 88 2.92 -10.71 10.74
CA ALA A 88 1.48 -10.92 10.64
C ALA A 88 0.69 -9.61 10.84
N ASP A 89 1.10 -8.80 11.81
CA ASP A 89 0.48 -7.51 12.12
C ASP A 89 0.63 -6.52 10.98
N GLN A 90 1.80 -6.46 10.35
CA GLN A 90 2.04 -5.55 9.24
C GLN A 90 1.28 -5.99 7.98
N VAL A 91 1.19 -7.30 7.72
CA VAL A 91 0.36 -7.78 6.61
C VAL A 91 -1.13 -7.52 6.88
N LYS A 92 -1.60 -7.69 8.12
CA LYS A 92 -2.98 -7.34 8.46
C LYS A 92 -3.23 -5.85 8.23
N ARG A 93 -2.36 -4.98 8.76
CA ARG A 93 -2.43 -3.52 8.58
C ARG A 93 -2.44 -3.12 7.11
N PHE A 94 -1.60 -3.76 6.30
CA PHE A 94 -1.58 -3.59 4.85
C PHE A 94 -2.93 -3.96 4.21
N GLY A 95 -3.47 -5.12 4.58
CA GLY A 95 -4.79 -5.57 4.11
C GLY A 95 -5.91 -4.61 4.50
N ASP A 96 -5.90 -4.11 5.74
CA ASP A 96 -6.88 -3.14 6.24
C ASP A 96 -6.84 -1.85 5.40
N ILE A 97 -5.65 -1.28 5.14
CA ILE A 97 -5.49 -0.10 4.27
C ILE A 97 -6.06 -0.34 2.87
N LEU A 98 -5.80 -1.50 2.28
CA LEU A 98 -6.30 -1.81 0.94
C LEU A 98 -7.81 -2.05 0.90
N SER A 99 -8.39 -2.59 1.97
CA SER A 99 -9.84 -2.78 2.06
C SER A 99 -10.60 -1.45 2.07
N SER A 100 -10.00 -0.40 2.62
CA SER A 100 -10.54 0.97 2.57
C SER A 100 -10.65 1.52 1.15
N LYS A 101 -9.92 0.96 0.16
CA LYS A 101 -10.04 1.37 -1.25
C LYS A 101 -11.41 1.08 -1.83
N SER A 102 -12.01 -0.04 -1.46
CA SER A 102 -13.34 -0.40 -1.98
C SER A 102 -14.40 0.58 -1.49
N GLU A 103 -14.26 1.04 -0.24
CA GLU A 103 -15.14 2.04 0.34
C GLU A 103 -14.83 3.45 -0.19
N SER A 104 -13.57 3.83 -0.37
CA SER A 104 -13.20 5.15 -0.89
C SER A 104 -13.47 5.33 -2.38
N ALA A 105 -13.36 4.27 -3.20
CA ALA A 105 -13.49 4.37 -4.65
C ALA A 105 -14.90 4.14 -5.17
N TYR A 106 -15.76 3.47 -4.38
CA TYR A 106 -17.11 3.08 -4.80
C TYR A 106 -18.18 3.38 -3.74
N GLY A 107 -17.80 3.86 -2.56
CA GLY A 107 -18.72 4.31 -1.53
C GLY A 107 -19.28 5.69 -1.84
N HIS A 108 -20.53 5.90 -1.46
CA HIS A 108 -21.23 7.19 -1.53
C HIS A 108 -21.03 8.03 -0.25
N ARG A 109 -20.15 7.60 0.66
CA ARG A 109 -19.90 8.28 1.94
C ARG A 109 -18.60 9.06 1.85
N LEU A 110 -18.65 10.33 2.24
CA LEU A 110 -17.47 11.17 2.39
C LEU A 110 -16.54 10.57 3.45
N ILE A 111 -15.26 10.48 3.13
CA ILE A 111 -14.24 10.08 4.09
C ILE A 111 -13.97 11.27 5.00
N ARG A 112 -14.04 11.03 6.31
CA ARG A 112 -13.70 12.06 7.31
C ARG A 112 -12.19 12.22 7.39
N LEU A 113 -11.72 13.45 7.55
CA LEU A 113 -10.31 13.76 7.71
C LEU A 113 -9.64 12.93 8.82
N VAL A 114 -10.30 12.72 9.96
CA VAL A 114 -9.77 11.90 11.06
C VAL A 114 -9.44 10.46 10.64
N ASP A 115 -10.26 9.86 9.77
CA ASP A 115 -10.06 8.50 9.29
C ASP A 115 -8.89 8.46 8.29
N ALA A 116 -8.77 9.49 7.45
CA ALA A 116 -7.66 9.65 6.51
C ALA A 116 -6.31 9.88 7.21
N LEU A 117 -6.28 10.73 8.24
CA LEU A 117 -5.09 10.95 9.07
C LEU A 117 -4.66 9.66 9.77
N ALA A 118 -5.60 8.90 10.31
CA ALA A 118 -5.32 7.59 10.88
C ALA A 118 -4.70 6.64 9.85
N ALA A 119 -5.20 6.64 8.60
CA ALA A 119 -4.66 5.82 7.51
C ALA A 119 -3.24 6.24 7.10
N VAL A 120 -2.91 7.53 7.11
CA VAL A 120 -1.53 8.02 6.90
C VAL A 120 -0.58 7.44 7.96
N GLU A 121 -0.99 7.42 9.23
CA GLU A 121 -0.18 6.83 10.29
C GLU A 121 -0.05 5.30 10.15
N GLN A 122 -1.09 4.61 9.66
CA GLN A 122 -0.96 3.19 9.31
C GLN A 122 0.03 2.97 8.18
N LEU A 123 -0.01 3.80 7.15
CA LEU A 123 0.91 3.74 6.02
C LEU A 123 2.35 3.96 6.44
N LYS A 124 2.63 4.91 7.35
CA LYS A 124 3.99 5.12 7.87
C LYS A 124 4.57 3.87 8.53
N ARG A 125 3.76 3.14 9.31
CA ARG A 125 4.17 1.87 9.92
C ARG A 125 4.46 0.78 8.89
N VAL A 126 3.60 0.64 7.88
CA VAL A 126 3.81 -0.28 6.76
C VAL A 126 5.07 0.08 5.98
N ALA A 127 5.28 1.36 5.71
CA ALA A 127 6.43 1.87 4.96
C ALA A 127 7.74 1.57 5.68
N MET A 128 7.83 1.87 6.98
CA MET A 128 9.02 1.57 7.78
C MET A 128 9.34 0.07 7.79
N TRP A 129 8.34 -0.79 7.92
CA TRP A 129 8.52 -2.24 7.83
C TRP A 129 8.99 -2.68 6.44
N ALA A 130 8.31 -2.22 5.39
CA ALA A 130 8.65 -2.59 4.01
C ALA A 130 10.05 -2.11 3.63
N GLU A 131 10.43 -0.88 3.97
CA GLU A 131 11.75 -0.32 3.70
C GLU A 131 12.86 -1.10 4.43
N GLY A 132 12.64 -1.49 5.68
CA GLY A 132 13.55 -2.36 6.43
C GLY A 132 13.81 -3.71 5.74
N LEU A 133 12.77 -4.36 5.20
CA LEU A 133 12.92 -5.60 4.41
C LEU A 133 13.58 -5.35 3.04
N LEU A 134 13.28 -4.21 2.43
CA LEU A 134 13.87 -3.82 1.16
C LEU A 134 15.34 -3.38 1.31
N LYS A 135 15.85 -3.28 2.56
CA LYS A 135 17.21 -2.87 2.94
C LYS A 135 17.55 -1.47 2.42
N VAL A 136 16.65 -0.52 2.66
CA VAL A 136 16.78 0.90 2.26
C VAL A 136 16.66 1.78 3.50
#